data_AF-A0A534RV10-F1
#
_entry.id   AF-A0A534RV10-F1
#
_cell.length_a   1.000
_cell.length_b   1.000
_cell.length_c   1.000
_cell.angle_alpha   90.00
_cell.angle_beta   90.00
_cell.angle_gamma   90.00
#
_symmetry.space_group_name_H-M   'P 1'
#
loop_
_entity.id
_entity.type
_entity.pdbx_description
1 polymer ?
#
loop_
_entity_poly.entity_id
_entity_poly.type
_entity_poly.pdbx_seq_one_letter_code
_entity_poly.pdbx_strand_id
1 'polypeptide(L)'
;MNTPRRMACRWTAAAVVLLAGTSRADFGDPLVGLTAEQLARFTDGRDTFEEVEGVADGLGPVFNADSCAACHNVGATGGGSDLVETRFGKITAGAFDPMVSHGGSLIQAKGIGVQGACTFVGEQVPAEATIR
;
A
#
# COMPACT_ATOMS: atom_id res chain seq x y z
N MET A 1 56.99 -55.79 -23.52
CA MET A 1 55.67 -56.07 -22.91
C MET A 1 55.19 -54.79 -22.21
N ASN A 2 54.08 -54.26 -22.72
CA ASN A 2 53.17 -53.19 -22.24
C ASN A 2 53.66 -52.01 -21.40
N THR A 3 53.53 -50.80 -21.99
CA THR A 3 53.35 -49.52 -21.29
C THR A 3 51.86 -49.11 -21.41
N PRO A 4 51.19 -48.64 -20.33
CA PRO A 4 49.73 -48.44 -20.33
C PRO A 4 49.30 -47.18 -21.09
N ARG A 5 48.17 -47.31 -21.80
CA ARG A 5 47.46 -46.25 -22.54
C ARG A 5 46.85 -45.25 -21.53
N ARG A 6 47.21 -43.97 -21.64
CA ARG A 6 46.56 -42.89 -20.89
C ARG A 6 45.15 -42.66 -21.48
N MET A 7 44.13 -42.92 -20.68
CA MET A 7 42.73 -42.71 -21.03
C MET A 7 42.38 -41.25 -20.72
N ALA A 8 42.30 -40.41 -21.76
CA ALA A 8 41.87 -39.03 -21.62
C ALA A 8 40.34 -39.00 -21.50
N CYS A 9 39.83 -38.85 -20.28
CA CYS A 9 38.42 -38.58 -20.02
C CYS A 9 38.14 -37.12 -20.40
N ARG A 10 37.48 -36.90 -21.54
CA ARG A 10 37.02 -35.59 -21.98
C ARG A 10 35.70 -35.28 -21.28
N TRP A 11 35.74 -34.38 -20.31
CA TRP A 11 34.54 -33.81 -19.69
C TRP A 11 34.04 -32.69 -20.60
N THR A 12 33.05 -32.98 -21.45
CA THR A 12 32.29 -31.93 -22.14
C THR A 12 31.30 -31.34 -21.15
N ALA A 13 31.63 -30.19 -20.56
CA ALA A 13 30.66 -29.38 -19.85
C ALA A 13 29.66 -28.81 -20.87
N ALA A 14 28.42 -29.28 -20.84
CA ALA A 14 27.35 -28.65 -21.59
C ALA A 14 27.05 -27.30 -20.94
N ALA A 15 27.37 -26.20 -21.63
CA ALA A 15 26.96 -24.87 -21.21
C ALA A 15 25.45 -24.75 -21.43
N VAL A 16 24.67 -24.88 -20.36
CA VAL A 16 23.25 -24.52 -20.37
C VAL A 16 23.18 -23.00 -20.39
N VAL A 17 22.93 -22.43 -21.57
CA VAL A 17 22.58 -21.02 -21.69
C VAL A 17 21.13 -20.89 -21.22
N LEU A 18 20.95 -20.47 -19.97
CA LEU A 18 19.67 -19.99 -19.48
C LEU A 18 19.37 -18.68 -20.22
N LEU A 19 18.51 -18.77 -21.23
CA LEU A 19 17.86 -17.59 -21.81
C LEU A 19 17.02 -16.98 -20.66
N ALA A 20 17.52 -15.90 -20.07
CA ALA A 20 16.75 -15.08 -19.15
C ALA A 20 15.57 -14.50 -19.95
N GLY A 21 14.42 -15.16 -19.86
CA GLY A 21 13.18 -14.60 -20.35
C GLY A 21 12.96 -13.29 -19.63
N THR A 22 12.65 -12.22 -20.35
CA THR A 22 12.19 -10.98 -19.75
C THR A 22 10.78 -11.24 -19.22
N SER A 23 10.66 -11.80 -18.02
CA SER A 23 9.40 -11.78 -17.29
C SER A 23 9.03 -10.32 -17.11
N ARG A 24 7.85 -9.91 -17.58
CA ARG A 24 7.30 -8.60 -17.26
C ARG A 24 6.86 -8.66 -15.79
N ALA A 25 7.18 -7.65 -15.00
CA ALA A 25 6.57 -7.49 -13.68
C ALA A 25 5.06 -7.29 -13.88
N ASP A 26 4.23 -7.96 -13.07
CA ASP A 26 2.80 -7.71 -13.01
C ASP A 26 2.51 -6.42 -12.21
N PHE A 27 1.25 -5.98 -12.16
CA PHE A 27 0.90 -4.83 -11.34
C PHE A 27 1.12 -5.14 -9.86
N GLY A 28 1.75 -4.21 -9.14
CA GLY A 28 2.13 -4.38 -7.74
C GLY A 28 3.46 -5.11 -7.52
N ASP A 29 4.07 -5.70 -8.56
CA ASP A 29 5.37 -6.34 -8.45
C ASP A 29 6.54 -5.33 -8.54
N PRO A 30 7.70 -5.67 -7.95
CA PRO A 30 8.92 -4.91 -8.20
C PRO A 30 9.30 -4.98 -9.68
N LEU A 31 9.86 -3.89 -10.19
CA LEU A 31 10.37 -3.85 -11.56
C LEU A 31 11.48 -4.89 -11.76
N VAL A 32 11.57 -5.44 -12.97
CA VAL A 32 12.68 -6.33 -13.32
C VAL A 32 13.99 -5.55 -13.42
N GLY A 33 15.07 -6.14 -12.89
CA GLY A 33 16.41 -5.57 -12.96
C GLY A 33 16.81 -4.69 -11.78
N LEU A 34 16.01 -4.65 -10.71
CA LEU A 34 16.42 -4.01 -9.45
C LEU A 34 17.69 -4.67 -8.90
N THR A 35 18.58 -3.85 -8.33
CA THR A 35 19.67 -4.37 -7.50
C THR A 35 19.08 -5.04 -6.24
N ALA A 36 19.87 -5.88 -5.58
CA ALA A 36 19.43 -6.51 -4.33
C ALA A 36 18.99 -5.48 -3.27
N GLU A 37 19.68 -4.34 -3.19
CA GLU A 37 19.34 -3.25 -2.27
C GLU A 37 18.02 -2.56 -2.65
N GLN A 38 17.78 -2.32 -3.95
CA GLN A 38 16.53 -1.73 -4.41
C GLN A 38 15.34 -2.67 -4.20
N LEU A 39 15.54 -3.96 -4.45
CA LEU A 39 14.51 -4.97 -4.18
C LEU A 39 14.18 -5.04 -2.69
N ALA A 40 15.19 -5.01 -1.82
CA ALA A 40 14.98 -4.97 -0.37
C ALA A 40 14.16 -3.74 0.04
N ARG A 41 14.53 -2.54 -0.43
CA ARG A 41 13.75 -1.32 -0.15
C ARG A 41 12.33 -1.37 -0.68
N PHE A 42 12.11 -1.99 -1.85
CA PHE A 42 10.77 -2.19 -2.38
C PHE A 42 9.96 -3.10 -1.46
N THR A 43 10.53 -4.22 -1.01
CA THR A 43 9.86 -5.15 -0.10
C THR A 43 9.53 -4.49 1.24
N ASP A 44 10.49 -3.82 1.88
CA ASP A 44 10.26 -3.11 3.15
C ASP A 44 9.16 -2.03 3.01
N GLY A 45 9.17 -1.29 1.90
CA GLY A 45 8.15 -0.28 1.60
C GLY A 45 6.77 -0.90 1.36
N ARG A 46 6.69 -2.05 0.68
CA ARG A 46 5.43 -2.78 0.50
C ARG A 46 4.89 -3.29 1.82
N ASP A 47 5.74 -3.87 2.67
CA ASP A 47 5.35 -4.38 3.98
C ASP A 47 4.76 -3.25 4.84
N THR A 48 5.39 -2.06 4.82
CA THR A 48 4.86 -0.86 5.49
C THR A 48 3.54 -0.37 4.87
N PHE A 49 3.42 -0.40 3.54
CA PHE A 49 2.21 0.04 2.83
C PHE A 49 0.99 -0.86 3.10
N GLU A 50 1.24 -2.15 3.29
CA GLU A 50 0.23 -3.18 3.57
C GLU A 50 -0.06 -3.34 5.06
N GLU A 51 0.77 -2.75 5.93
CA GLU A 51 0.61 -2.82 7.39
C GLU A 51 -0.73 -2.23 7.83
N VAL A 52 -1.43 -2.96 8.69
CA VAL A 52 -2.68 -2.53 9.30
C VAL A 52 -2.38 -1.92 10.67
N GLU A 53 -2.60 -0.62 10.80
CA GLU A 53 -2.42 0.14 12.02
C GLU A 53 -3.59 -0.05 12.99
N GLY A 54 -3.28 -0.20 14.27
CA GLY A 54 -4.24 -0.23 15.37
C GLY A 54 -4.20 1.03 16.23
N VAL A 55 -5.00 1.01 17.30
CA VAL A 55 -5.07 2.11 18.27
C VAL A 55 -3.70 2.39 18.91
N ALA A 56 -2.93 1.34 19.20
CA ALA A 56 -1.61 1.46 19.83
C ALA A 56 -0.57 2.14 18.92
N ASP A 57 -0.79 2.08 17.60
CA ASP A 57 0.13 2.62 16.59
C ASP A 57 -0.15 4.09 16.28
N GLY A 58 -1.28 4.62 16.79
CA GLY A 58 -1.65 6.03 16.62
C GLY A 58 -2.72 6.29 15.57
N LEU A 59 -3.50 5.28 15.16
CA LEU A 59 -4.60 5.39 14.18
C LEU A 59 -5.59 6.54 14.47
N GLY A 60 -5.72 6.92 15.74
CA GLY A 60 -6.63 7.97 16.21
C GLY A 60 -8.02 7.44 16.55
N PRO A 61 -8.90 8.28 17.14
CA PRO A 61 -10.24 7.87 17.54
C PRO A 61 -11.19 7.62 16.36
N VAL A 62 -10.97 8.34 15.25
CA VAL A 62 -11.74 8.25 14.02
C VAL A 62 -10.78 8.28 12.82
N PHE A 63 -11.12 7.54 11.77
CA PHE A 63 -10.28 7.32 10.60
C PHE A 63 -11.12 6.91 9.38
N ASN A 64 -10.52 6.89 8.19
CA ASN A 64 -11.17 6.37 6.98
C ASN A 64 -10.74 4.93 6.66
N ALA A 65 -9.45 4.65 6.84
CA ALA A 65 -8.84 3.33 6.65
C ALA A 65 -7.66 3.16 7.61
N ASP A 66 -7.32 1.91 7.87
CA ASP A 66 -6.29 1.46 8.82
C ASP A 66 -5.02 0.96 8.12
N SER A 67 -4.93 1.07 6.79
CA SER A 67 -3.69 0.85 6.04
C SER A 67 -3.70 1.66 4.75
N CYS A 68 -2.53 1.85 4.15
CA CYS A 68 -2.45 2.46 2.82
C CYS A 68 -3.12 1.56 1.78
N ALA A 69 -2.88 0.24 1.88
CA ALA A 69 -3.46 -0.77 1.01
C ALA A 69 -4.99 -0.90 1.13
N ALA A 70 -5.61 -0.51 2.25
CA ALA A 70 -7.06 -0.55 2.37
C ALA A 70 -7.77 0.35 1.34
N CYS A 71 -7.17 1.49 0.99
CA CYS A 71 -7.62 2.32 -0.13
C CYS A 71 -6.92 1.94 -1.45
N HIS A 72 -5.63 1.61 -1.44
CA HIS A 72 -4.84 1.42 -2.66
C HIS A 72 -4.62 -0.05 -2.99
N ASN A 73 -5.67 -0.77 -3.38
CA ASN A 73 -5.59 -2.21 -3.70
C ASN A 73 -6.30 -2.62 -5.00
N VAL A 74 -6.99 -1.71 -5.69
CA VAL A 74 -7.75 -2.08 -6.90
C VAL A 74 -6.76 -2.39 -8.02
N GLY A 75 -6.83 -3.63 -8.52
CA GLY A 75 -5.92 -4.20 -9.51
C GLY A 75 -4.73 -4.93 -8.86
N ALA A 76 -4.04 -4.27 -7.92
CA ALA A 76 -2.98 -4.81 -7.07
C ALA A 76 -2.68 -3.81 -5.92
N THR A 77 -1.86 -4.21 -4.94
CA THR A 77 -1.33 -3.28 -3.93
C THR A 77 -0.64 -2.09 -4.60
N GLY A 78 -0.97 -0.87 -4.13
CA GLY A 78 -0.53 0.40 -4.71
C GLY A 78 -1.42 0.90 -5.85
N GLY A 79 -2.50 0.18 -6.16
CA GLY A 79 -3.45 0.52 -7.22
C GLY A 79 -4.49 1.57 -6.83
N GLY A 80 -5.66 1.48 -7.48
CA GLY A 80 -6.80 2.37 -7.23
C GLY A 80 -7.57 2.04 -5.95
N SER A 81 -8.70 2.72 -5.75
CA SER A 81 -9.60 2.57 -4.59
C SER A 81 -11.04 2.42 -5.00
N ASP A 82 -11.75 1.49 -4.36
CA ASP A 82 -13.22 1.41 -4.38
C ASP A 82 -13.86 2.14 -3.18
N LEU A 83 -13.05 2.60 -2.22
CA LEU A 83 -13.51 3.40 -1.10
C LEU A 83 -13.77 4.84 -1.54
N VAL A 84 -14.91 5.38 -1.09
CA VAL A 84 -15.33 6.76 -1.37
C VAL A 84 -14.89 7.67 -0.23
N GLU A 85 -14.23 8.75 -0.60
CA GLU A 85 -13.91 9.86 0.30
C GLU A 85 -15.06 10.89 0.29
N THR A 86 -15.62 11.21 1.45
CA THR A 86 -16.67 12.24 1.57
C THR A 86 -16.06 13.56 2.02
N ARG A 87 -16.25 14.60 1.19
CA ARG A 87 -15.88 15.98 1.51
C ARG A 87 -17.09 16.85 1.77
N PHE A 88 -16.96 17.75 2.73
CA PHE A 88 -17.97 18.76 3.02
C PHE A 88 -17.35 20.14 3.19
N GLY A 89 -18.20 21.15 3.19
CA GLY A 89 -17.80 22.51 3.51
C GLY A 89 -18.97 23.48 3.45
N LYS A 90 -18.66 24.75 3.66
CA LYS A 90 -19.64 25.83 3.62
C LYS A 90 -19.23 26.88 2.61
N ILE A 91 -20.18 27.44 1.88
CA ILE A 91 -19.96 28.66 1.11
C ILE A 91 -20.47 29.83 1.94
N THR A 92 -19.56 30.74 2.30
CA THR A 92 -19.90 31.97 3.02
C THR A 92 -19.49 33.17 2.16
N ALA A 93 -20.46 33.99 1.77
CA ALA A 93 -20.23 35.16 0.90
C ALA A 93 -19.45 34.84 -0.40
N GLY A 94 -19.68 33.66 -0.98
CA GLY A 94 -19.00 33.20 -2.21
C GLY A 94 -17.62 32.59 -2.00
N ALA A 95 -17.09 32.55 -0.76
CA ALA A 95 -15.84 31.88 -0.42
C ALA A 95 -16.08 30.48 0.17
N PHE A 96 -15.21 29.54 -0.16
CA PHE A 96 -15.20 28.21 0.45
C PHE A 96 -14.61 28.27 1.86
N ASP A 97 -15.36 27.74 2.82
CA ASP A 97 -14.96 27.51 4.20
C ASP A 97 -14.85 25.98 4.40
N PRO A 98 -13.65 25.46 4.72
CA PRO A 98 -13.43 24.04 4.97
C PRO A 98 -13.99 23.58 6.33
N MET A 99 -14.63 24.48 7.11
CA MET A 99 -15.26 24.16 8.39
C MET A 99 -14.27 23.56 9.40
N VAL A 100 -13.12 24.23 9.60
CA VAL A 100 -12.05 23.77 10.53
C VAL A 100 -12.53 23.54 11.97
N SER A 101 -13.59 24.23 12.40
CA SER A 101 -14.23 23.99 13.70
C SER A 101 -14.89 22.61 13.83
N HIS A 102 -15.08 21.91 12.71
CA HIS A 102 -15.63 20.56 12.58
C HIS A 102 -14.60 19.53 12.13
N GLY A 103 -13.30 19.81 12.26
CA GLY A 103 -12.24 18.89 11.83
C GLY A 103 -11.74 19.10 10.40
N GLY A 104 -12.31 20.06 9.66
CA GLY A 104 -11.94 20.34 8.28
C GLY A 104 -12.87 19.67 7.27
N SER A 105 -12.50 19.68 5.99
CA SER A 105 -13.42 19.32 4.91
C SER A 105 -13.56 17.82 4.64
N LEU A 106 -12.84 16.97 5.37
CA LEU A 106 -12.82 15.52 5.16
C LEU A 106 -13.54 14.83 6.31
N ILE A 107 -14.49 13.95 5.99
CA ILE A 107 -15.11 13.05 6.98
C ILE A 107 -14.20 11.87 7.28
N GLN A 108 -14.10 11.51 8.56
CA GLN A 108 -13.55 10.25 9.04
C GLN A 108 -14.69 9.23 9.24
N ALA A 109 -14.86 8.31 8.30
CA ALA A 109 -16.05 7.46 8.18
C ALA A 109 -16.15 6.36 9.26
N LYS A 110 -15.06 6.04 9.97
CA LYS A 110 -14.98 4.97 10.97
C LYS A 110 -14.52 5.51 12.31
N GLY A 111 -14.82 4.77 13.38
CA GLY A 111 -14.31 5.02 14.72
C GLY A 111 -13.80 3.73 15.35
N ILE A 112 -12.90 3.85 16.33
CA ILE A 112 -12.25 2.71 17.02
C ILE A 112 -13.15 1.98 18.03
N GLY A 113 -14.45 2.30 18.05
CA GLY A 113 -15.43 1.66 18.92
C GLY A 113 -15.27 2.06 20.40
N VAL A 114 -15.56 1.12 21.30
CA VAL A 114 -15.59 1.36 22.75
C VAL A 114 -14.17 1.47 23.30
N GLN A 115 -13.89 2.59 23.97
CA GLN A 115 -12.62 2.88 24.66
C GLN A 115 -12.94 3.40 26.06
N GLY A 116 -12.91 2.51 27.04
CA GLY A 116 -13.31 2.82 28.41
C GLY A 116 -14.78 3.24 28.49
N ALA A 117 -15.03 4.47 28.93
CA ALA A 117 -16.38 5.04 29.05
C ALA A 117 -16.90 5.69 27.75
N CYS A 118 -16.06 5.84 26.73
CA CYS A 118 -16.40 6.50 25.47
C CYS A 118 -16.63 5.46 24.36
N THR A 119 -17.50 5.79 23.41
CA THR A 119 -17.63 5.05 22.14
C THR A 119 -17.32 6.00 21.00
N PHE A 120 -16.24 5.71 20.27
CA PHE A 120 -15.86 6.46 19.07
C PHE A 120 -16.51 5.83 17.84
N VAL A 121 -17.26 6.63 17.10
CA VAL A 121 -17.95 6.25 15.87
C VAL A 121 -17.53 7.18 14.74
N GLY A 122 -17.79 6.78 13.49
CA GLY A 122 -17.53 7.62 12.33
C GLY A 122 -18.23 8.97 12.41
N GLU A 123 -17.56 9.99 11.91
CA GLU A 123 -18.06 11.36 11.84
C GLU A 123 -19.28 11.44 10.91
N GLN A 124 -20.07 12.49 11.10
CA GLN A 124 -21.22 12.81 10.26
C GLN A 124 -20.99 14.17 9.61
N VAL A 125 -21.41 14.32 8.36
CA VAL A 125 -21.40 15.62 7.68
C VAL A 125 -22.23 16.61 8.52
N PRO A 126 -21.64 17.74 8.96
CA PRO A 126 -22.35 18.71 9.79
C PRO A 126 -23.58 19.26 9.08
N ALA A 127 -24.64 19.52 9.85
CA ALA A 127 -25.92 19.93 9.29
C ALA A 127 -25.82 21.31 8.58
N GLU A 128 -24.94 22.17 9.06
CA GLU A 128 -24.67 23.50 8.51
C GLU A 128 -23.76 23.50 7.26
N ALA A 129 -23.24 22.33 6.85
CA ALA A 129 -22.50 22.21 5.59
C ALA A 129 -23.43 22.46 4.40
N THR A 130 -23.00 23.34 3.50
CA THR A 130 -23.74 23.70 2.28
C THR A 130 -23.24 22.95 1.05
N ILE A 131 -22.10 22.25 1.16
CA ILE A 131 -21.54 21.34 0.16
C ILE A 131 -21.34 19.99 0.85
N ARG A 132 -21.73 18.90 0.19
CA ARG A 132 -21.72 17.52 0.69
C ARG A 132 -21.42 16.55 -0.44
#